data_AF-A0A848WQ46-F1
#
_entry.id   AF-A0A848WQ46-F1
#
_cell.length_a   1.000
_cell.length_b   1.000
_cell.length_c   1.000
_cell.angle_alpha   90.00
_cell.angle_beta   90.00
_cell.angle_gamma   90.00
#
_symmetry.space_group_name_H-M   'P 1'
#
loop_
_entity.id
_entity.type
_entity.pdbx_description
1 polymer ?
#
loop_
_entity_poly.entity_id
_entity_poly.type
_entity_poly.pdbx_seq_one_letter_code
_entity_poly.pdbx_strand_id
1 'polypeptide(L)'
;FVGEREATVADVRGVVSSTHTGYIFNIGDALVQRNLPETLELIEDQLRSGQNAIGLLFAAIFPKIRSLLYGLELQNRHGIRAGRDYNSYVSAIDQLPPEEWTFVPKTTKGKPNAYPIFSTARYARNFTFDELKTAYELCLDANLRLVTTGMDPDLVLKQLVTRILHRSS
;
A
#
# COMPACT_ATOMS: atom_id res chain seq x y z
N PHE A 1 -8.57 -20.35 -19.17
CA PHE A 1 -9.59 -21.41 -19.31
C PHE A 1 -9.89 -21.98 -17.93
N VAL A 2 -11.16 -22.27 -17.65
CA VAL A 2 -11.62 -23.02 -16.47
C VAL A 2 -12.14 -24.35 -16.99
N GLY A 3 -11.32 -25.41 -16.92
CA GLY A 3 -11.57 -26.63 -17.68
C GLY A 3 -11.57 -26.35 -19.19
N GLU A 4 -12.64 -26.71 -19.89
CA GLU A 4 -12.74 -26.60 -21.36
C GLU A 4 -13.31 -25.26 -21.88
N ARG A 5 -13.71 -24.33 -20.99
CA ARG A 5 -14.25 -23.02 -21.39
C ARG A 5 -13.27 -21.87 -21.09
N GLU A 6 -13.34 -20.79 -21.87
CA GLU A 6 -12.58 -19.57 -21.56
C GLU A 6 -12.92 -19.05 -20.16
N ALA A 7 -11.90 -18.54 -19.47
CA ALA A 7 -12.08 -18.01 -18.12
C ALA A 7 -12.73 -16.63 -18.23
N THR A 8 -13.81 -16.42 -17.49
CA THR A 8 -14.47 -15.11 -17.42
C THR A 8 -13.86 -14.25 -16.31
N VAL A 9 -14.11 -12.94 -16.35
CA VAL A 9 -13.74 -12.02 -15.26
C VAL A 9 -14.32 -12.46 -13.91
N ALA A 10 -15.51 -13.08 -13.90
CA ALA A 10 -16.13 -13.60 -12.69
C ALA A 10 -15.37 -14.82 -12.12
N ASP A 11 -14.90 -15.72 -13.00
CA ASP A 11 -14.10 -16.88 -12.57
C ASP A 11 -12.75 -16.45 -11.99
N VAL A 12 -12.08 -15.50 -12.66
CA VAL A 12 -10.81 -14.94 -12.17
C VAL A 12 -11.04 -14.28 -10.81
N ARG A 13 -12.12 -13.52 -10.63
CA ARG A 13 -12.45 -12.91 -9.33
C ARG A 13 -12.68 -13.95 -8.24
N GLY A 14 -13.42 -15.02 -8.52
CA GLY A 14 -13.70 -16.08 -7.54
C GLY A 14 -12.45 -16.87 -7.10
N VAL A 15 -11.48 -17.05 -7.99
CA VAL A 15 -10.21 -17.74 -7.69
C VAL A 15 -9.17 -16.79 -7.07
N VAL A 16 -9.10 -15.54 -7.51
CA VAL A 16 -8.12 -14.56 -6.98
C VAL A 16 -8.51 -14.11 -5.57
N SER A 17 -9.81 -13.94 -5.27
CA SER A 17 -10.28 -13.62 -3.91
C SER A 17 -9.99 -14.72 -2.89
N SER A 18 -9.71 -15.94 -3.35
CA SER A 18 -9.39 -17.11 -2.52
C SER A 18 -7.87 -17.36 -2.37
N THR A 19 -6.99 -16.55 -2.98
CA THR A 19 -5.54 -16.63 -2.76
C THR A 19 -5.07 -15.76 -1.58
N HIS A 20 -4.17 -16.28 -0.74
CA HIS A 20 -3.62 -15.65 0.48
C HIS A 20 -2.97 -14.26 0.26
N THR A 21 -2.78 -13.79 -0.98
CA THR A 21 -2.14 -12.49 -1.29
C THR A 21 -3.13 -11.46 -1.85
N GLY A 22 -4.30 -11.87 -2.35
CA GLY A 22 -5.26 -10.97 -3.02
C GLY A 22 -5.74 -9.83 -2.11
N TYR A 23 -5.96 -10.12 -0.83
CA TYR A 23 -6.43 -9.13 0.13
C TYR A 23 -5.44 -7.97 0.34
N ILE A 24 -4.13 -8.23 0.22
CA ILE A 24 -3.09 -7.21 0.40
C ILE A 24 -3.24 -6.13 -0.68
N PHE A 25 -3.46 -6.57 -1.92
CA PHE A 25 -3.71 -5.68 -3.03
C PHE A 25 -5.03 -4.94 -2.86
N ASN A 26 -6.11 -5.63 -2.50
CA ASN A 26 -7.43 -5.00 -2.34
C ASN A 26 -7.43 -3.92 -1.25
N ILE A 27 -6.93 -4.23 -0.05
CA ILE A 27 -6.83 -3.25 1.05
C ILE A 27 -5.94 -2.08 0.63
N GLY A 28 -4.79 -2.38 0.03
CA GLY A 28 -3.86 -1.36 -0.40
C GLY A 28 -4.44 -0.45 -1.49
N ASP A 29 -5.21 -0.99 -2.42
CA ASP A 29 -5.80 -0.24 -3.52
C ASP A 29 -6.98 0.62 -3.05
N ALA A 30 -7.82 0.13 -2.13
CA ALA A 30 -8.86 0.92 -1.47
C ALA A 30 -8.24 2.08 -0.66
N LEU A 31 -7.15 1.81 0.08
CA LEU A 31 -6.44 2.79 0.89
C LEU A 31 -5.89 3.94 0.03
N VAL A 32 -5.15 3.65 -1.03
CA VAL A 32 -4.54 4.71 -1.89
C VAL A 32 -5.61 5.50 -2.67
N GLN A 33 -6.77 4.90 -2.92
CA GLN A 33 -7.94 5.57 -3.49
C GLN A 33 -8.72 6.41 -2.47
N ARG A 34 -8.32 6.38 -1.20
CA ARG A 34 -9.05 6.97 -0.06
C ARG A 34 -10.49 6.47 0.08
N ASN A 35 -10.75 5.21 -0.28
CA ASN A 35 -12.05 4.59 -0.07
C ASN A 35 -12.14 4.03 1.36
N LEU A 36 -12.47 4.89 2.33
CA LEU A 36 -12.55 4.50 3.74
C LEU A 36 -13.55 3.37 4.00
N PRO A 37 -14.81 3.42 3.51
CA PRO A 37 -15.77 2.33 3.72
C PRO A 37 -15.24 0.97 3.24
N GLU A 38 -14.72 0.90 2.03
CA GLU A 38 -14.17 -0.34 1.46
C GLU A 38 -12.91 -0.80 2.21
N THR A 39 -12.05 0.13 2.63
CA THR A 39 -10.85 -0.20 3.40
C THR A 39 -11.21 -0.84 4.74
N LEU A 40 -12.23 -0.31 5.44
CA LEU A 40 -12.70 -0.84 6.71
C LEU A 40 -13.31 -2.24 6.55
N GLU A 41 -14.18 -2.41 5.55
CA GLU A 41 -14.83 -3.69 5.25
C GLU A 41 -13.80 -4.79 4.94
N LEU A 42 -12.83 -4.50 4.07
CA LEU A 42 -11.78 -5.46 3.72
C LEU A 42 -10.90 -5.84 4.91
N ILE A 43 -10.56 -4.90 5.80
CA ILE A 43 -9.79 -5.20 7.02
C ILE A 43 -10.60 -6.12 7.93
N GLU A 44 -11.87 -5.79 8.15
CA GLU A 44 -12.76 -6.57 9.02
C GLU A 44 -12.94 -8.00 8.50
N ASP A 45 -13.13 -8.17 7.18
CA ASP A 45 -13.19 -9.48 6.53
C ASP A 45 -11.94 -10.32 6.76
N GLN A 46 -10.75 -9.72 6.63
CA GLN A 46 -9.50 -10.44 6.81
C GLN A 46 -9.27 -10.83 8.27
N LEU A 47 -9.60 -9.95 9.21
CA LEU A 47 -9.52 -10.26 10.64
C LEU A 47 -10.49 -11.39 11.02
N ARG A 48 -11.73 -11.36 10.53
CA ARG A 48 -12.70 -12.46 10.71
C ARG A 48 -12.21 -13.78 10.11
N SER A 49 -11.49 -13.71 9.01
CA SER A 49 -10.88 -14.86 8.33
C SER A 49 -9.62 -15.38 9.05
N GLY A 50 -9.24 -14.80 10.19
CA GLY A 50 -8.11 -15.22 11.01
C GLY A 50 -6.76 -14.61 10.62
N GLN A 51 -6.73 -13.61 9.73
CA GLN A 51 -5.48 -12.91 9.43
C GLN A 51 -5.00 -12.11 10.64
N ASN A 52 -3.68 -12.05 10.81
CA ASN A 52 -3.06 -11.33 11.91
C ASN A 52 -3.04 -9.82 11.62
N ALA A 53 -3.48 -9.00 12.58
CA ALA A 53 -3.53 -7.53 12.41
C ALA A 53 -2.16 -6.87 12.17
N ILE A 54 -1.10 -7.35 12.84
CA ILE A 54 0.28 -6.89 12.59
C ILE A 54 0.69 -7.27 11.16
N GLY A 55 0.31 -8.48 10.72
CA GLY A 55 0.45 -8.92 9.34
C GLY A 55 -0.23 -7.98 8.35
N LEU A 56 -1.51 -7.62 8.58
CA LEU A 56 -2.24 -6.67 7.74
C LEU A 56 -1.58 -5.29 7.70
N LEU A 57 -1.13 -4.79 8.85
CA LEU A 57 -0.40 -3.52 8.95
C LEU A 57 0.85 -3.51 8.07
N PHE A 58 1.71 -4.53 8.22
CA PHE A 58 3.00 -4.57 7.52
C PHE A 58 2.92 -5.08 6.08
N ALA A 59 1.89 -5.84 5.73
CA ALA A 59 1.73 -6.35 4.37
C ALA A 59 0.95 -5.38 3.47
N ALA A 60 -0.14 -4.78 3.97
CA ALA A 60 -1.09 -4.04 3.15
C ALA A 60 -1.05 -2.52 3.34
N ILE A 61 -0.94 -2.04 4.58
CA ILE A 61 -1.11 -0.62 4.90
C ILE A 61 0.24 0.11 4.79
N PHE A 62 1.20 -0.27 5.63
CA PHE A 62 2.48 0.42 5.77
C PHE A 62 3.29 0.49 4.46
N PRO A 63 3.41 -0.60 3.66
CA PRO A 63 4.13 -0.54 2.39
C PRO A 63 3.51 0.45 1.39
N LYS A 64 2.19 0.62 1.41
CA LYS A 64 1.47 1.55 0.51
C LYS A 64 1.70 2.99 0.93
N ILE A 65 1.61 3.32 2.22
CA ILE A 65 1.96 4.66 2.74
C ILE A 65 3.40 5.03 2.38
N ARG A 66 4.34 4.11 2.63
CA ARG A 66 5.75 4.29 2.28
C ARG A 66 5.95 4.51 0.77
N SER A 67 5.26 3.72 -0.06
CA SER A 67 5.38 3.85 -1.52
C SER A 67 4.79 5.17 -2.05
N LEU A 68 3.67 5.63 -1.48
CA LEU A 68 3.11 6.95 -1.79
C LEU A 68 4.09 8.08 -1.42
N LEU A 69 4.71 7.99 -0.23
CA LEU A 69 5.66 9.00 0.25
C LEU A 69 6.85 9.10 -0.71
N TYR A 70 7.41 7.97 -1.13
CA TYR A 70 8.49 7.96 -2.11
C TYR A 70 8.05 8.41 -3.49
N GLY A 71 6.84 8.08 -3.92
CA GLY A 71 6.29 8.57 -5.18
C GLY A 71 6.23 10.10 -5.20
N LEU A 72 5.78 10.73 -4.11
CA LEU A 72 5.78 12.19 -3.97
C LEU A 72 7.19 12.77 -3.92
N GLU A 73 8.10 12.16 -3.16
CA GLU A 73 9.49 12.62 -3.06
C GLU A 73 10.20 12.58 -4.42
N LEU A 74 10.07 11.48 -5.16
CA LEU A 74 10.61 11.33 -6.51
C LEU A 74 10.03 12.37 -7.48
N GLN A 75 8.73 12.64 -7.37
CA GLN A 75 8.08 13.68 -8.16
C GLN A 75 8.58 15.08 -7.81
N ASN A 76 8.75 15.38 -6.52
CA ASN A 76 9.08 16.72 -6.04
C ASN A 76 10.56 17.07 -6.24
N ARG A 77 11.47 16.13 -5.96
CA ARG A 77 12.92 16.38 -6.03
C ARG A 77 13.52 16.06 -7.39
N HIS A 78 13.01 15.04 -8.08
CA HIS A 78 13.61 14.53 -9.32
C HIS A 78 12.69 14.70 -10.54
N GLY A 79 11.45 15.19 -10.36
CA GLY A 79 10.48 15.33 -11.44
C GLY A 79 9.95 14.01 -12.00
N ILE A 80 10.30 12.87 -11.38
CA ILE A 80 9.96 11.53 -11.82
C ILE A 80 8.51 11.25 -11.46
N ARG A 81 7.65 11.10 -12.46
CA ARG A 81 6.21 10.85 -12.29
C ARG A 81 5.84 9.51 -12.91
N ALA A 82 4.85 8.84 -12.33
CA ALA A 82 4.27 7.65 -12.96
C ALA A 82 3.49 8.05 -14.21
N GLY A 83 4.14 7.88 -15.37
CA GLY A 83 3.51 8.01 -16.68
C GLY A 83 2.84 6.71 -17.13
N ARG A 84 2.55 6.63 -18.43
CA ARG A 84 2.01 5.40 -19.05
C ARG A 84 3.04 4.30 -19.23
N ASP A 85 4.32 4.67 -19.34
CA ASP A 85 5.39 3.71 -19.56
C ASP A 85 6.11 3.37 -18.25
N TYR A 86 6.02 2.10 -17.87
CA TYR A 86 6.71 1.56 -16.71
C TYR A 86 8.23 1.54 -16.93
N ASN A 87 8.72 1.21 -18.13
CA ASN A 87 10.15 1.05 -18.37
C ASN A 87 10.89 2.38 -18.22
N SER A 88 10.34 3.47 -18.76
CA SER A 88 10.86 4.82 -18.54
C SER A 88 10.94 5.18 -17.05
N TYR A 89 9.96 4.77 -16.24
CA TYR A 89 9.96 5.00 -14.80
C TYR A 89 11.07 4.21 -14.08
N VAL A 90 11.27 2.94 -14.46
CA VAL A 90 12.39 2.13 -13.95
C VAL A 90 13.73 2.77 -14.31
N SER A 91 13.92 3.14 -15.57
CA SER A 91 15.17 3.77 -16.03
C SER A 91 15.48 5.07 -15.30
N ALA A 92 14.46 5.89 -15.02
CA ALA A 92 14.65 7.13 -14.26
C ALA A 92 15.11 6.86 -12.82
N ILE A 93 14.56 5.82 -12.15
CA ILE A 93 14.98 5.43 -10.79
C ILE A 93 16.38 4.82 -10.79
N ASP A 94 16.72 4.00 -11.78
CA ASP A 94 18.03 3.36 -11.91
C ASP A 94 19.16 4.37 -12.18
N GLN A 95 18.83 5.56 -12.69
CA GLN A 95 19.79 6.65 -12.92
C GLN A 95 19.99 7.56 -11.69
N LEU A 96 19.20 7.38 -10.63
CA LEU A 96 19.38 8.15 -9.41
C LEU A 96 20.71 7.80 -8.73
N PRO A 97 21.33 8.78 -8.03
CA PRO A 97 22.49 8.50 -7.19
C PRO A 97 22.18 7.42 -6.13
N PRO A 98 23.13 6.53 -5.79
CA PRO A 98 22.89 5.44 -4.84
C PRO A 98 22.38 5.89 -3.46
N GLU A 99 22.71 7.11 -3.03
CA GLU A 99 22.21 7.71 -1.79
C GLU A 99 20.68 7.89 -1.79
N GLU A 100 20.08 8.15 -2.95
CA GLU A 100 18.62 8.30 -3.11
C GLU A 100 17.92 6.93 -3.08
N TRP A 101 18.62 5.83 -3.34
CA TRP A 101 18.10 4.46 -3.20
C TRP A 101 18.00 3.99 -1.74
N THR A 102 18.52 4.74 -0.78
CA THR A 102 18.41 4.42 0.65
C THR A 102 16.97 4.16 1.05
N PHE A 103 16.07 4.96 0.50
CA PHE A 103 14.66 4.95 0.85
C PHE A 103 13.83 4.07 -0.09
N VAL A 104 14.22 3.93 -1.36
CA VAL A 104 13.50 3.12 -2.36
C VAL A 104 13.45 1.63 -1.95
N PRO A 105 12.30 0.94 -2.09
CA PRO A 105 12.22 -0.50 -1.87
C PRO A 105 13.25 -1.24 -2.72
N LYS A 106 13.90 -2.27 -2.17
CA LYS A 106 14.95 -3.03 -2.89
C LYS A 106 14.47 -4.42 -3.26
N THR A 107 14.97 -4.91 -4.38
CA THR A 107 14.86 -6.32 -4.78
C THR A 107 15.74 -7.19 -3.88
N THR A 108 15.58 -8.52 -3.96
CA THR A 108 16.46 -9.48 -3.27
C THR A 108 17.93 -9.37 -3.67
N LYS A 109 18.22 -8.74 -4.83
CA LYS A 109 19.56 -8.47 -5.33
C LYS A 109 20.09 -7.08 -4.92
N GLY A 110 19.39 -6.35 -4.04
CA GLY A 110 19.80 -5.04 -3.54
C GLY A 110 19.56 -3.86 -4.48
N LYS A 111 19.15 -4.10 -5.73
CA LYS A 111 18.76 -3.05 -6.69
C LYS A 111 17.43 -2.39 -6.33
N PRO A 112 17.21 -1.11 -6.67
CA PRO A 112 15.91 -0.46 -6.48
C PRO A 112 14.79 -1.23 -7.18
N ASN A 113 13.64 -1.30 -6.53
CA ASN A 113 12.42 -1.91 -7.02
C ASN A 113 11.38 -0.81 -7.24
N ALA A 114 11.22 -0.42 -8.49
CA ALA A 114 10.30 0.64 -8.90
C ALA A 114 8.82 0.23 -8.82
N TYR A 115 8.49 -1.06 -8.86
CA TYR A 115 7.12 -1.52 -9.03
C TYR A 115 6.16 -1.06 -7.91
N PRO A 116 6.48 -1.21 -6.60
CA PRO A 116 5.59 -0.74 -5.53
C PRO A 116 5.31 0.77 -5.62
N ILE A 117 6.34 1.55 -5.95
CA ILE A 117 6.21 3.01 -6.09
C ILE A 117 5.36 3.33 -7.32
N PHE A 118 5.67 2.76 -8.48
CA PHE A 118 4.91 2.97 -9.70
C PHE A 118 3.42 2.60 -9.54
N SER A 119 3.13 1.49 -8.86
CA SER A 119 1.75 1.04 -8.63
C SER A 119 0.91 2.05 -7.85
N THR A 120 1.54 2.81 -6.94
CA THR A 120 0.88 3.79 -6.05
C THR A 120 1.01 5.22 -6.53
N ALA A 121 2.03 5.55 -7.33
CA ALA A 121 2.36 6.90 -7.74
C ALA A 121 1.23 7.60 -8.53
N ARG A 122 0.37 6.86 -9.24
CA ARG A 122 -0.84 7.43 -9.87
C ARG A 122 -1.84 8.02 -8.87
N TYR A 123 -1.81 7.54 -7.64
CA TYR A 123 -2.65 7.98 -6.52
C TYR A 123 -1.93 8.97 -5.60
N ALA A 124 -0.66 9.27 -5.85
CA ALA A 124 0.13 10.19 -5.01
C ALA A 124 -0.53 11.57 -4.88
N ARG A 125 -1.20 12.05 -5.93
CA ARG A 125 -2.00 13.30 -5.92
C ARG A 125 -3.14 13.33 -4.90
N ASN A 126 -3.56 12.18 -4.40
CA ASN A 126 -4.64 12.09 -3.41
C ASN A 126 -4.14 12.48 -2.01
N PHE A 127 -2.83 12.58 -1.79
CA PHE A 127 -2.24 12.87 -0.50
C PHE A 127 -1.21 13.99 -0.62
N THR A 128 -1.11 14.79 0.43
CA THR A 128 0.01 15.71 0.64
C THR A 128 1.18 15.00 1.30
N PHE A 129 2.36 15.60 1.23
CA PHE A 129 3.54 15.07 1.92
C PHE A 129 3.33 15.01 3.44
N ASP A 130 2.73 16.05 4.03
CA ASP A 130 2.46 16.11 5.47
C ASP A 130 1.48 15.04 5.92
N GLU A 131 0.38 14.81 5.18
CA GLU A 131 -0.56 13.73 5.46
C GLU A 131 0.13 12.35 5.46
N LEU A 132 1.05 12.10 4.53
CA LEU A 132 1.77 10.82 4.47
C LEU A 132 2.80 10.68 5.58
N LYS A 133 3.46 11.78 5.98
CA LYS A 133 4.35 11.79 7.14
C LYS A 133 3.57 11.45 8.41
N THR A 134 2.43 12.11 8.62
CA THR A 134 1.53 11.79 9.72
C THR A 134 1.04 10.34 9.63
N ALA A 135 0.64 9.85 8.45
CA ALA A 135 0.24 8.46 8.26
C ALA A 135 1.33 7.46 8.64
N TYR A 136 2.61 7.80 8.39
CA TYR A 136 3.75 6.99 8.77
C TYR A 136 3.91 6.92 10.30
N GLU A 137 3.79 8.06 10.98
CA GLU A 137 3.80 8.14 12.46
C GLU A 137 2.62 7.37 13.07
N LEU A 138 1.44 7.45 12.45
CA LEU A 138 0.26 6.68 12.85
C LEU A 138 0.48 5.17 12.71
N CYS A 139 1.17 4.72 11.66
CA CYS A 139 1.51 3.30 11.50
C CYS A 139 2.45 2.82 12.62
N LEU A 140 3.39 3.65 13.06
CA LEU A 140 4.27 3.35 14.18
C LEU A 140 3.48 3.24 15.50
N ASP A 141 2.60 4.20 15.78
CA ASP A 141 1.70 4.17 16.94
C ASP A 141 0.81 2.92 16.94
N ALA A 142 0.19 2.60 15.80
CA ALA A 142 -0.63 1.41 15.66
C ALA A 142 0.18 0.13 15.90
N ASN A 143 1.40 0.03 15.37
CA ASN A 143 2.27 -1.11 15.64
C ASN A 143 2.54 -1.26 17.14
N LEU A 144 2.95 -0.17 17.82
CA LEU A 144 3.19 -0.18 19.27
C LEU A 144 1.95 -0.63 20.03
N ARG A 145 0.76 -0.13 19.68
CA ARG A 145 -0.50 -0.55 20.30
C ARG A 145 -0.78 -2.03 20.07
N LEU A 146 -0.62 -2.54 18.86
CA LEU A 146 -0.83 -3.96 18.56
C LEU A 146 0.12 -4.90 19.32
N VAL A 147 1.37 -4.48 19.58
CA VAL A 147 2.36 -5.34 20.25
C VAL A 147 2.43 -5.18 21.77
N THR A 148 2.11 -4.00 22.30
CA THR A 148 2.28 -3.69 23.74
C THR A 148 0.98 -3.60 24.51
N THR A 149 -0.14 -3.40 23.83
CA THR A 149 -1.44 -3.20 24.49
C THR A 149 -2.35 -4.38 24.17
N GLY A 150 -3.08 -4.89 25.16
CA GLY A 150 -4.14 -5.89 24.94
C GLY A 150 -5.40 -5.31 24.29
N MET A 151 -5.27 -4.21 23.54
CA MET A 151 -6.40 -3.60 22.82
C MET A 151 -6.86 -4.51 21.68
N ASP A 152 -8.15 -4.42 21.37
CA ASP A 152 -8.74 -5.10 20.23
C ASP A 152 -8.02 -4.73 18.92
N PRO A 153 -7.37 -5.68 18.23
CA PRO A 153 -6.64 -5.41 16.99
C PRO A 153 -7.51 -4.83 15.88
N ASP A 154 -8.81 -5.18 15.82
CA ASP A 154 -9.74 -4.62 14.83
C ASP A 154 -9.92 -3.12 15.06
N LEU A 155 -10.18 -2.73 16.32
CA LEU A 155 -10.31 -1.32 16.69
C LEU A 155 -9.04 -0.51 16.38
N VAL A 156 -7.86 -1.07 16.65
CA VAL A 156 -6.58 -0.39 16.36
C VAL A 156 -6.43 -0.13 14.86
N LEU A 157 -6.68 -1.12 14.00
CA LEU A 157 -6.55 -0.94 12.55
C LEU A 157 -7.64 -0.01 11.99
N LYS A 158 -8.89 -0.12 12.46
CA LYS A 158 -9.99 0.77 12.04
C LYS A 158 -9.70 2.24 12.40
N GLN A 159 -9.20 2.49 13.61
CA GLN A 159 -8.78 3.84 14.03
C GLN A 159 -7.61 4.35 13.18
N LEU A 160 -6.62 3.49 12.90
CA LEU A 160 -5.48 3.83 12.06
C LEU A 160 -5.95 4.32 10.68
N VAL A 161 -6.72 3.50 9.95
CA VAL A 161 -7.12 3.86 8.58
C VAL A 161 -8.09 5.03 8.54
N THR A 162 -8.95 5.17 9.55
CA THR A 162 -9.82 6.35 9.67
C THR A 162 -8.99 7.63 9.80
N ARG A 163 -7.97 7.63 10.68
CA ARG A 163 -7.08 8.80 10.87
C ARG A 163 -6.21 9.10 9.65
N ILE A 164 -5.75 8.07 8.94
CA ILE A 164 -4.97 8.24 7.69
C ILE A 164 -5.84 8.86 6.59
N LEU A 165 -7.10 8.43 6.46
CA LEU A 165 -7.95 8.81 5.34
C LEU A 165 -8.77 10.08 5.59
N HIS A 166 -8.93 10.49 6.85
CA HIS A 166 -9.57 11.76 7.22
C HIS A 166 -8.76 12.96 6.70
N ARG A 167 -9.43 13.91 6.03
CA ARG A 167 -8.79 15.16 5.61
C ARG A 167 -8.76 16.12 6.79
N SER A 168 -7.57 16.51 7.23
CA SER A 168 -7.44 17.71 8.07
C SER A 168 -7.71 18.90 7.16
N SER A 169 -8.84 19.59 7.37
CA SER A 169 -9.18 20.83 6.67
C SER A 169 -8.34 22.00 7.17
#